data_AF-A0A059AD67-F1
#
_entry.id   AF-A0A059AD67-F1
#
_cell.length_a   1.000
_cell.length_b   1.000
_cell.length_c   1.000
_cell.angle_alpha   90.00
_cell.angle_beta   90.00
_cell.angle_gamma   90.00
#
_symmetry.space_group_name_H-M   'P 1'
#
loop_
_entity.id
_entity.type
_entity.pdbx_description
1 polymer ?
#
loop_
_entity_poly.entity_id
_entity_poly.type
_entity_poly.pdbx_seq_one_letter_code
_entity_poly.pdbx_strand_id
1 'polypeptide(L)'
;MSAGRVLEQTLDDILSVIKSTQKDQIAQNQIIDKLQTIVDSIDVFQGMTVEPFGSFVSGLFTRWGDLDISIESPNGSYISSNSRERKILMLGFWQLQFVSNARIPILKFASRSIPCDVSINNLSGQMKSKILLWIKGTDECFGDMVLLAKSQEINNSKAGSFNSCSLTSLTCVPAILPPLKDIYPGNMVSNPKVKNMLDYSVKNHILKLRDPTCYYLDYPMAISHVYFHNP
;
A
#
# COMPACT_ATOMS: atom_id res chain seq x y z
N MET A 1 -4.66 39.73 0.67
CA MET A 1 -4.43 38.35 0.17
C MET A 1 -5.74 37.88 -0.46
N SER A 2 -5.72 37.27 -1.65
CA SER A 2 -6.97 36.75 -2.25
C SER A 2 -7.43 35.50 -1.48
N ALA A 3 -8.74 35.24 -1.46
CA ALA A 3 -9.31 34.07 -0.79
C ALA A 3 -8.69 32.74 -1.28
N GLY A 4 -8.30 32.66 -2.56
CA GLY A 4 -7.65 31.48 -3.12
C GLY A 4 -6.29 31.18 -2.48
N ARG A 5 -5.43 32.19 -2.29
CA ARG A 5 -4.12 31.99 -1.65
C ARG A 5 -4.22 31.59 -0.17
N VAL A 6 -5.26 32.08 0.52
CA VAL A 6 -5.50 31.69 1.91
C VAL A 6 -5.91 30.22 2.00
N LEU A 7 -6.75 29.76 1.07
CA LEU A 7 -7.16 28.36 1.00
C LEU A 7 -5.97 27.43 0.70
N GLU A 8 -5.17 27.76 -0.33
CA GLU A 8 -3.98 26.98 -0.70
C GLU A 8 -3.01 26.83 0.48
N GLN A 9 -2.68 27.95 1.14
CA GLN A 9 -1.80 27.92 2.31
C GLN A 9 -2.39 27.09 3.46
N THR A 10 -3.69 27.20 3.69
CA THR A 10 -4.36 26.41 4.74
C THR A 10 -4.32 24.91 4.42
N LEU A 11 -4.51 24.53 3.15
CA LEU A 11 -4.43 23.14 2.72
C LEU A 11 -3.01 22.59 2.88
N ASP A 12 -1.99 23.35 2.50
CA ASP A 12 -0.59 22.97 2.68
C ASP A 12 -0.24 22.78 4.15
N ASP A 13 -0.69 23.68 5.01
CA ASP A 13 -0.48 23.60 6.46
C ASP A 13 -1.13 22.32 7.03
N ILE A 14 -2.38 22.02 6.65
CA ILE A 14 -3.08 20.79 7.07
C ILE A 14 -2.37 19.54 6.54
N LEU A 15 -2.00 19.52 5.26
CA LEU A 15 -1.31 18.40 4.63
C LEU A 15 0.05 18.14 5.30
N SER A 16 0.78 19.19 5.70
CA SER A 16 2.04 19.07 6.42
C SER A 16 1.89 18.35 7.76
N VAL A 17 0.73 18.49 8.41
CA VAL A 17 0.40 17.83 9.68
C VAL A 17 -0.04 16.39 9.48
N ILE A 18 -0.72 16.07 8.38
CA ILE A 18 -1.24 14.72 8.08
C ILE A 18 -0.16 13.80 7.47
N LYS A 19 0.64 14.34 6.54
CA LYS A 19 1.65 13.59 5.80
C LYS A 19 2.66 12.99 6.78
N SER A 20 3.01 11.73 6.53
CA SER A 20 4.01 11.01 7.32
C SER A 20 5.40 11.65 7.15
N THR A 21 6.14 11.75 8.24
CA THR A 21 7.51 12.29 8.19
C THR A 21 8.50 11.25 7.68
N GLN A 22 9.70 11.70 7.28
CA GLN A 22 10.79 10.80 6.91
C GLN A 22 11.18 9.85 8.07
N LYS A 23 11.11 10.35 9.31
CA LYS A 23 11.37 9.54 10.51
C LYS A 23 10.37 8.39 10.64
N ASP A 24 9.11 8.64 10.37
CA ASP A 24 8.04 7.63 10.41
C ASP A 24 8.27 6.57 9.32
N GLN A 25 8.65 6.98 8.11
CA GLN A 25 8.97 6.08 7.00
C GLN A 25 10.18 5.20 7.30
N ILE A 26 11.23 5.75 7.93
CA ILE A 26 12.39 4.98 8.39
C ILE A 26 11.97 3.97 9.46
N ALA A 27 11.11 4.38 10.41
CA ALA A 27 10.62 3.48 11.45
C ALA A 27 9.81 2.31 10.88
N GLN A 28 8.93 2.58 9.90
CA GLN A 28 8.16 1.56 9.18
C GLN A 28 9.05 0.59 8.40
N ASN A 29 10.05 1.10 7.67
CA ASN A 29 11.03 0.25 6.98
C ASN A 29 11.80 -0.66 7.95
N GLN A 30 12.24 -0.13 9.10
CA GLN A 30 12.91 -0.94 10.12
C GLN A 30 11.99 -2.01 10.72
N ILE A 31 10.67 -1.81 10.76
CA ILE A 31 9.72 -2.84 11.18
C ILE A 31 9.67 -3.96 10.15
N ILE A 32 9.60 -3.61 8.85
CA ILE A 32 9.61 -4.57 7.74
C ILE A 32 10.89 -5.41 7.75
N ASP A 33 12.06 -4.76 7.85
CA ASP A 33 13.36 -5.46 7.82
C ASP A 33 13.52 -6.41 9.03
N LYS A 34 13.03 -6.00 10.21
CA LYS A 34 12.99 -6.86 11.41
C LYS A 34 12.05 -8.04 11.23
N LEU A 35 10.88 -7.81 10.65
CA LEU A 35 9.91 -8.87 10.39
C LEU A 35 10.48 -9.87 9.38
N GLN A 36 11.17 -9.41 8.33
CA GLN A 36 11.89 -10.28 7.39
C GLN A 36 12.94 -11.14 8.11
N THR A 37 13.75 -10.54 8.98
CA THR A 37 14.76 -11.27 9.76
C THR A 37 14.15 -12.40 10.59
N ILE A 38 12.98 -12.16 11.19
CA ILE A 38 12.30 -13.18 12.00
C ILE A 38 11.66 -14.25 11.09
N VAL A 39 11.06 -13.87 9.97
CA VAL A 39 10.53 -14.79 8.96
C VAL A 39 11.64 -15.72 8.44
N ASP A 40 12.82 -15.19 8.17
CA ASP A 40 13.98 -15.96 7.70
C ASP A 40 14.54 -16.92 8.77
N SER A 41 14.37 -16.60 10.05
CA SER A 41 14.84 -17.43 11.16
C SER A 41 13.98 -18.67 11.45
N ILE A 42 12.83 -18.79 10.79
CA ILE A 42 11.88 -19.88 11.02
C ILE A 42 11.83 -20.79 9.79
N ASP A 43 12.26 -22.04 9.93
CA ASP A 43 12.34 -23.03 8.84
C ASP A 43 11.04 -23.15 8.02
N VAL A 44 9.88 -23.06 8.68
CA VAL A 44 8.56 -23.17 8.02
C VAL A 44 8.26 -21.99 7.07
N PHE A 45 8.91 -20.84 7.28
CA PHE A 45 8.79 -19.65 6.46
C PHE A 45 10.00 -19.41 5.55
N GLN A 46 10.93 -20.37 5.49
CA GLN A 46 12.12 -20.23 4.66
C GLN A 46 11.76 -19.91 3.20
N GLY A 47 12.39 -18.86 2.67
CA GLY A 47 12.17 -18.38 1.32
C GLY A 47 10.90 -17.54 1.11
N MET A 48 10.13 -17.26 2.17
CA MET A 48 9.01 -16.32 2.12
C MET A 48 9.51 -14.88 2.24
N THR A 49 8.84 -13.95 1.57
CA THR A 49 9.20 -12.53 1.59
C THR A 49 8.17 -11.70 2.35
N VAL A 50 8.62 -10.63 2.98
CA VAL A 50 7.81 -9.68 3.73
C VAL A 50 7.62 -8.45 2.85
N GLU A 51 6.45 -8.36 2.24
CA GLU A 51 6.11 -7.30 1.28
C GLU A 51 5.14 -6.30 1.92
N PRO A 52 5.49 -5.01 2.01
CA PRO A 52 4.52 -4.02 2.40
C PRO A 52 3.43 -3.86 1.33
N PHE A 53 2.24 -3.44 1.73
CA PHE A 53 1.19 -3.04 0.81
C PHE A 53 0.40 -1.85 1.36
N GLY A 54 -0.79 -1.63 0.82
CA GLY A 54 -1.74 -0.67 1.36
C GLY A 54 -1.25 0.77 1.24
N SER A 55 -1.56 1.57 2.26
CA SER A 55 -1.36 3.01 2.21
C SER A 55 0.11 3.42 2.12
N PHE A 56 1.01 2.64 2.75
CA PHE A 56 2.45 2.83 2.71
C PHE A 56 2.99 2.72 1.28
N VAL A 57 2.61 1.66 0.56
CA VAL A 57 3.03 1.45 -0.83
C VAL A 57 2.37 2.41 -1.80
N SER A 58 1.09 2.75 -1.58
CA SER A 58 0.39 3.69 -2.46
C SER A 58 0.83 5.15 -2.26
N GLY A 59 1.64 5.44 -1.24
CA GLY A 59 1.98 6.81 -0.87
C GLY A 59 0.79 7.60 -0.31
N LEU A 60 -0.29 6.93 0.13
CA LEU A 60 -1.52 7.54 0.66
C LEU A 60 -1.67 7.29 2.17
N PHE A 61 -0.54 7.17 2.86
CA PHE A 61 -0.45 6.92 4.29
C PHE A 61 -0.38 8.23 5.06
N THR A 62 -1.05 8.25 6.21
CA THR A 62 -0.98 9.34 7.18
C THR A 62 0.01 8.96 8.27
N ARG A 63 0.46 9.94 9.06
CA ARG A 63 1.35 9.68 10.22
C ARG A 63 0.76 8.80 11.31
N TRP A 64 -0.57 8.62 11.32
CA TRP A 64 -1.28 7.76 12.27
C TRP A 64 -1.79 6.47 11.60
N GLY A 65 -1.43 6.25 10.34
CA GLY A 65 -1.81 5.08 9.58
C GLY A 65 -1.19 3.80 10.14
N ASP A 66 -1.86 2.70 9.86
CA ASP A 66 -1.33 1.36 10.04
C ASP A 66 -0.28 1.02 8.97
N LEU A 67 0.58 0.07 9.32
CA LEU A 67 1.53 -0.54 8.40
C LEU A 67 0.98 -1.90 7.95
N ASP A 68 0.50 -1.94 6.72
CA ASP A 68 0.00 -3.13 6.05
C ASP A 68 1.16 -3.97 5.48
N ILE A 69 1.25 -5.23 5.90
CA ILE A 69 2.33 -6.14 5.49
C ILE A 69 1.76 -7.50 5.06
N SER A 70 2.32 -8.08 4.01
CA SER A 70 1.99 -9.42 3.55
C SER A 70 3.22 -10.31 3.55
N ILE A 71 3.11 -11.50 4.12
CA ILE A 71 4.12 -12.55 4.00
C ILE A 71 3.77 -13.38 2.77
N GLU A 72 4.65 -13.38 1.78
CA GLU A 72 4.43 -13.98 0.46
C GLU A 72 5.24 -15.26 0.27
N SER A 73 4.59 -16.27 -0.31
CA SER A 73 5.27 -17.48 -0.75
C SER A 73 5.94 -17.28 -2.11
N PRO A 74 7.16 -17.81 -2.32
CA PRO A 74 7.88 -17.66 -3.59
C PRO A 74 7.13 -18.22 -4.81
N ASN A 75 6.22 -19.18 -4.61
CA ASN A 75 5.50 -19.80 -5.73
C ASN A 75 4.23 -19.07 -6.16
N GLY A 76 3.80 -17.99 -5.48
CA GLY A 76 2.62 -17.19 -5.83
C GLY A 76 1.31 -17.98 -6.00
N SER A 77 1.35 -19.28 -5.72
CA SER A 77 0.26 -20.20 -5.93
C SER A 77 -0.70 -20.01 -4.78
N TYR A 78 -1.98 -20.15 -5.11
CA TYR A 78 -3.06 -20.25 -4.15
C TYR A 78 -2.78 -21.49 -3.28
N ILE A 79 -1.96 -21.35 -2.23
CA ILE A 79 -1.57 -22.49 -1.39
C ILE A 79 -2.82 -22.88 -0.61
N SER A 80 -3.47 -23.92 -1.14
CA SER A 80 -4.46 -24.75 -0.49
C SER A 80 -3.92 -25.26 0.85
N SER A 81 -4.83 -25.40 1.82
CA SER A 81 -4.69 -26.01 3.15
C SER A 81 -3.64 -25.46 4.15
N ASN A 82 -2.43 -25.07 3.76
CA ASN A 82 -1.34 -24.80 4.72
C ASN A 82 -1.30 -23.35 5.25
N SER A 83 -2.09 -22.44 4.69
CA SER A 83 -2.09 -21.03 5.15
C SER A 83 -2.61 -20.91 6.59
N ARG A 84 -3.54 -21.77 7.03
CA ARG A 84 -4.09 -21.76 8.38
C ARG A 84 -3.10 -22.28 9.41
N GLU A 85 -2.38 -23.35 9.10
CA GLU A 85 -1.34 -23.94 9.97
C GLU A 85 -0.15 -23.00 10.14
N ARG A 86 0.32 -22.38 9.06
CA ARG A 86 1.36 -21.33 9.12
C ARG A 86 0.90 -20.11 9.93
N LYS A 87 -0.38 -19.71 9.80
CA LYS A 87 -0.96 -18.63 10.61
C LYS A 87 -1.04 -18.99 12.09
N ILE A 88 -1.39 -20.23 12.43
CA ILE A 88 -1.39 -20.73 13.82
C ILE A 88 0.03 -20.79 14.39
N LEU A 89 1.02 -21.19 13.58
CA LEU A 89 2.42 -21.19 13.97
C LEU A 89 2.93 -19.75 14.26
N MET A 90 2.53 -18.78 13.44
CA MET A 90 2.83 -17.36 13.69
C MET A 90 2.19 -16.86 14.99
N LEU A 91 0.95 -17.28 15.29
CA LEU A 91 0.28 -16.94 16.55
C LEU A 91 1.01 -17.51 17.77
N GLY A 92 1.44 -18.77 17.69
CA GLY A 92 2.19 -19.42 18.77
C GLY A 92 3.56 -18.79 19.01
N PHE A 93 4.23 -18.36 17.94
CA PHE A 93 5.58 -17.79 18.03
C PHE A 93 5.59 -16.30 18.43
N TRP A 94 4.57 -15.52 18.04
CA TRP A 94 4.57 -14.07 18.23
C TRP A 94 3.58 -13.54 19.27
N GLN A 95 2.77 -14.40 19.92
CA GLN A 95 1.74 -14.00 20.90
C GLN A 95 0.82 -12.85 20.39
N LEU A 96 0.46 -12.89 19.10
CA LEU A 96 -0.27 -11.82 18.41
C LEU A 96 -1.79 -11.89 18.60
N GLN A 97 -2.47 -10.75 18.47
CA GLN A 97 -3.93 -10.71 18.42
C GLN A 97 -4.42 -11.15 17.04
N PHE A 98 -5.18 -12.25 16.99
CA PHE A 98 -5.75 -12.80 15.74
C PHE A 98 -7.14 -12.23 15.46
N VAL A 99 -7.38 -11.80 14.22
CA VAL A 99 -8.73 -11.48 13.73
C VAL A 99 -9.16 -12.52 12.70
N SER A 100 -9.90 -13.54 13.13
CA SER A 100 -10.28 -14.71 12.33
C SER A 100 -11.48 -14.51 11.40
N ASN A 101 -12.35 -13.54 11.70
CA ASN A 101 -13.66 -13.40 11.02
C ASN A 101 -13.64 -12.46 9.79
N ALA A 102 -12.48 -11.94 9.39
CA ALA A 102 -12.33 -11.13 8.18
C ALA A 102 -12.12 -12.03 6.94
N ARG A 103 -12.51 -11.55 5.74
CA ARG A 103 -12.35 -12.29 4.46
C ARG A 103 -10.89 -12.73 4.20
N ILE A 104 -9.93 -11.98 4.73
CA ILE A 104 -8.51 -12.34 4.80
C ILE A 104 -8.16 -12.31 6.29
N PRO A 105 -7.64 -13.40 6.89
CA PRO A 105 -7.24 -13.40 8.29
C PRO A 105 -6.00 -12.52 8.48
N ILE A 106 -6.05 -11.62 9.47
CA ILE A 106 -5.02 -10.61 9.76
C ILE A 106 -4.47 -10.82 11.16
N LEU A 107 -3.15 -10.73 11.29
CA LEU A 107 -2.41 -10.65 12.54
C LEU A 107 -2.16 -9.19 12.88
N LYS A 108 -2.55 -8.75 14.07
CA LYS A 108 -2.36 -7.35 14.50
C LYS A 108 -1.34 -7.27 15.63
N PHE A 109 -0.37 -6.35 15.49
CA PHE A 109 0.47 -5.90 16.61
C PHE A 109 0.74 -4.41 16.54
N ALA A 110 1.35 -3.87 17.59
CA ALA A 110 1.96 -2.55 17.57
C ALA A 110 3.47 -2.69 17.80
N SER A 111 4.27 -2.06 16.95
CA SER A 111 5.72 -1.94 17.14
C SER A 111 6.09 -0.47 17.11
N ARG A 112 6.77 0.02 18.15
CA ARG A 112 7.12 1.45 18.30
C ARG A 112 5.92 2.38 18.15
N SER A 113 4.77 1.98 18.69
CA SER A 113 3.47 2.69 18.59
C SER A 113 2.89 2.78 17.18
N ILE A 114 3.42 2.02 16.20
CA ILE A 114 2.85 1.89 14.85
C ILE A 114 2.01 0.61 14.80
N PRO A 115 0.68 0.70 14.60
CA PRO A 115 -0.16 -0.47 14.37
C PRO A 115 0.26 -1.17 13.08
N CYS A 116 0.42 -2.48 13.12
CA CYS A 116 0.83 -3.31 11.99
C CYS A 116 -0.21 -4.39 11.76
N ASP A 117 -0.68 -4.48 10.52
CA ASP A 117 -1.63 -5.47 10.05
C ASP A 117 -0.88 -6.44 9.11
N VAL A 118 -0.64 -7.67 9.57
CA VAL A 118 0.08 -8.69 8.80
C VAL A 118 -0.88 -9.73 8.24
N SER A 119 -0.79 -9.94 6.94
CA SER A 119 -1.53 -10.95 6.18
C SER A 119 -0.57 -11.94 5.52
N ILE A 120 -1.10 -13.03 4.94
CA ILE A 120 -0.29 -14.01 4.20
C ILE A 120 -0.88 -14.16 2.81
N ASN A 121 -0.03 -14.08 1.79
CA ASN A 121 -0.36 -14.21 0.37
C ASN A 121 -1.46 -13.23 -0.09
N ASN A 122 -1.42 -11.98 0.36
CA ASN A 122 -2.40 -10.95 0.02
C ASN A 122 -2.05 -10.23 -1.29
N LEU A 123 -2.00 -10.99 -2.38
CA LEU A 123 -1.70 -10.47 -3.71
C LEU A 123 -2.71 -9.41 -4.17
N SER A 124 -3.98 -9.52 -3.77
CA SER A 124 -5.01 -8.52 -4.09
C SER A 124 -4.72 -7.18 -3.43
N GLY A 125 -4.36 -7.18 -2.14
CA GLY A 125 -3.96 -5.98 -1.40
C GLY A 125 -2.73 -5.31 -2.01
N GLN A 126 -1.73 -6.12 -2.38
CA GLN A 126 -0.56 -5.62 -3.10
C GLN A 126 -0.94 -4.97 -4.43
N MET A 127 -1.65 -5.67 -5.31
CA MET A 127 -2.00 -5.11 -6.63
C MET A 127 -2.78 -3.80 -6.50
N LYS A 128 -3.72 -3.72 -5.55
CA LYS A 128 -4.47 -2.48 -5.27
C LYS A 128 -3.56 -1.32 -4.87
N SER A 129 -2.62 -1.53 -3.95
CA SER A 129 -1.73 -0.45 -3.52
C SER A 129 -0.80 0.04 -4.63
N LYS A 130 -0.35 -0.87 -5.50
CA LYS A 130 0.50 -0.53 -6.66
C LYS A 130 -0.27 0.28 -7.71
N ILE A 131 -1.52 -0.09 -7.98
CA ILE A 131 -2.40 0.70 -8.85
C ILE A 131 -2.64 2.09 -8.24
N LEU A 132 -2.95 2.19 -6.95
CA LEU A 132 -3.16 3.48 -6.30
C LEU A 132 -1.92 4.38 -6.33
N LEU A 133 -0.72 3.81 -6.20
CA LEU A 133 0.53 4.54 -6.39
C LEU A 133 0.62 5.14 -7.80
N TRP A 134 0.27 4.35 -8.82
CA TRP A 134 0.27 4.76 -10.21
C TRP A 134 -0.74 5.88 -10.49
N ILE A 135 -1.96 5.77 -9.94
CA ILE A 135 -2.98 6.83 -10.03
C ILE A 135 -2.46 8.13 -9.38
N LYS A 136 -1.92 8.02 -8.16
CA LYS A 136 -1.32 9.15 -7.45
C LYS A 136 -0.16 9.79 -8.24
N GLY A 137 0.65 8.99 -8.92
CA GLY A 137 1.74 9.50 -9.77
C GLY A 137 1.25 10.18 -11.05
N THR A 138 0.00 9.94 -11.46
CA THR A 138 -0.63 10.61 -12.60
C THR A 138 -1.18 11.98 -12.23
N ASP A 139 -1.72 12.11 -11.01
CA ASP A 139 -2.28 13.35 -10.49
C ASP A 139 -1.93 13.50 -9.00
N GLU A 140 -1.06 14.46 -8.66
CA GLU A 140 -0.65 14.69 -7.29
C GLU A 140 -1.81 15.22 -6.41
N CYS A 141 -2.77 15.96 -6.99
CA CYS A 141 -3.94 16.47 -6.28
C CYS A 141 -4.83 15.32 -5.78
N PHE A 142 -4.87 14.19 -6.48
CA PHE A 142 -5.52 12.98 -5.99
C PHE A 142 -4.98 12.58 -4.62
N GLY A 143 -3.66 12.58 -4.45
CA GLY A 143 -3.01 12.20 -3.21
C GLY A 143 -3.45 13.10 -2.05
N ASP A 144 -3.42 14.41 -2.28
CA ASP A 144 -3.76 15.40 -1.26
C ASP A 144 -5.25 15.34 -0.88
N MET A 145 -6.16 15.21 -1.85
CA MET A 145 -7.60 15.04 -1.58
C MET A 145 -7.87 13.76 -0.78
N VAL A 146 -7.20 12.65 -1.11
CA VAL A 146 -7.35 11.40 -0.38
C VAL A 146 -6.86 11.54 1.06
N LEU A 147 -5.72 12.21 1.30
CA LEU A 147 -5.20 12.42 2.65
C LEU A 147 -6.14 13.30 3.49
N LEU A 148 -6.70 14.36 2.90
CA LEU A 148 -7.69 15.23 3.54
C LEU A 148 -8.98 14.48 3.86
N ALA A 149 -9.47 13.63 2.96
CA ALA A 149 -10.64 12.80 3.21
C ALA A 149 -10.39 11.77 4.31
N LYS A 150 -9.18 11.20 4.38
CA LYS A 150 -8.79 10.22 5.39
C LYS A 150 -8.62 10.81 6.79
N SER A 151 -8.36 12.12 6.91
CA SER A 151 -8.23 12.79 8.21
C SER A 151 -9.59 13.17 8.83
N GLN A 152 -10.69 12.96 8.11
CA GLN A 152 -12.04 13.19 8.62
C GLN A 152 -12.55 11.95 9.36
N GLU A 153 -13.45 12.14 10.33
CA GLU A 153 -14.06 11.06 11.14
C GLU A 153 -14.90 10.05 10.32
N ILE A 154 -15.08 10.29 9.02
CA ILE A 154 -15.79 9.38 8.10
C ILE A 154 -14.95 8.17 7.68
N ASN A 155 -13.64 8.11 8.01
CA ASN A 155 -12.74 7.01 7.68
C ASN A 155 -12.55 6.00 8.82
N ASN A 156 -13.63 5.40 9.32
CA ASN A 156 -13.59 4.41 10.38
C ASN A 156 -14.54 3.24 10.09
N SER A 157 -14.04 2.28 9.31
CA SER A 157 -14.77 1.04 9.01
C SER A 157 -15.20 0.24 10.25
N LYS A 158 -14.51 0.42 11.39
CA LYS A 158 -14.87 -0.22 12.66
C LYS A 158 -16.04 0.48 13.36
N ALA A 159 -16.27 1.76 13.07
CA ALA A 159 -17.41 2.54 13.55
C ALA A 159 -18.60 2.55 12.57
N GLY A 160 -18.54 1.75 11.49
CA GLY A 160 -19.61 1.64 10.51
C GLY A 160 -19.61 2.72 9.41
N SER A 161 -18.56 3.55 9.32
CA SER A 161 -18.40 4.54 8.24
C SER A 161 -17.54 3.97 7.09
N PHE A 162 -17.22 4.79 6.07
CA PHE A 162 -16.44 4.33 4.92
C PHE A 162 -15.02 3.87 5.32
N ASN A 163 -14.48 2.89 4.59
CA ASN A 163 -13.07 2.51 4.73
C ASN A 163 -12.18 3.39 3.83
N SER A 164 -10.88 3.42 4.15
CA SER A 164 -9.85 4.14 3.42
C SER A 164 -9.90 3.90 1.91
N CYS A 165 -10.13 2.66 1.47
CA CYS A 165 -10.19 2.30 0.05
C CYS A 165 -11.43 2.85 -0.65
N SER A 166 -12.57 2.91 0.04
CA SER A 166 -13.82 3.49 -0.47
C SER A 166 -13.72 4.99 -0.63
N LEU A 167 -13.12 5.70 0.34
CA LEU A 167 -12.87 7.14 0.24
C LEU A 167 -11.91 7.47 -0.90
N THR A 168 -10.87 6.65 -1.09
CA THR A 168 -9.94 6.80 -2.22
C THR A 168 -10.60 6.64 -3.59
N SER A 169 -11.69 5.88 -3.72
CA SER A 169 -12.44 5.79 -4.97
C SER A 169 -13.42 6.96 -5.18
N LEU A 170 -13.79 7.69 -4.12
CA LEU A 170 -14.76 8.79 -4.16
C LEU A 170 -14.14 10.15 -4.50
N THR A 171 -12.86 10.35 -4.23
CA THR A 171 -12.16 11.64 -4.45
C THR A 171 -11.89 11.97 -5.92
N CYS A 172 -12.25 11.08 -6.86
CA CYS A 172 -12.05 11.28 -8.30
C CYS A 172 -13.25 11.98 -8.98
N VAL A 173 -13.65 13.17 -8.51
CA VAL A 173 -14.67 14.00 -9.21
C VAL A 173 -14.12 15.40 -9.46
N PRO A 174 -13.93 15.82 -10.73
CA PRO A 174 -14.14 15.06 -11.97
C PRO A 174 -13.22 13.84 -12.08
N ALA A 175 -13.62 12.86 -12.89
CA ALA A 175 -12.89 11.60 -13.01
C ALA A 175 -11.46 11.83 -13.49
N ILE A 176 -10.49 11.67 -12.57
CA ILE A 176 -9.05 11.81 -12.82
C ILE A 176 -8.58 10.77 -13.85
N LEU A 177 -9.23 9.59 -13.87
CA LEU A 177 -8.97 8.52 -14.82
C LEU A 177 -10.27 7.98 -15.41
N PRO A 178 -10.27 7.53 -16.69
CA PRO A 178 -11.36 6.72 -17.21
C PRO A 178 -11.45 5.41 -16.42
N PRO A 179 -12.61 4.70 -16.45
CA PRO A 179 -12.77 3.46 -15.71
C PRO A 179 -11.62 2.48 -15.97
N LEU A 180 -11.05 1.88 -14.92
CA LEU A 180 -9.86 1.01 -15.04
C LEU A 180 -10.04 -0.14 -16.04
N LYS A 181 -11.26 -0.65 -16.20
CA LYS A 181 -11.62 -1.67 -17.20
C LYS A 181 -11.41 -1.20 -18.65
N ASP A 182 -11.50 0.11 -18.88
CA ASP A 182 -11.35 0.74 -20.19
C ASP A 182 -9.87 1.05 -20.46
N ILE A 183 -9.07 1.24 -19.40
CA ILE A 183 -7.61 1.37 -19.47
C ILE A 183 -6.94 0.01 -19.64
N TYR A 184 -7.43 -1.03 -18.94
CA TYR A 184 -6.88 -2.37 -18.99
C TYR A 184 -8.00 -3.42 -18.80
N PRO A 185 -8.45 -4.09 -19.89
CA PRO A 185 -9.54 -5.06 -19.81
C PRO A 185 -9.11 -6.43 -19.27
N GLY A 186 -7.81 -6.67 -19.11
CA GLY A 186 -7.27 -7.95 -18.62
C GLY A 186 -7.32 -8.09 -17.10
N ASN A 187 -7.13 -9.31 -16.60
CA ASN A 187 -6.89 -9.51 -15.18
C ASN A 187 -5.41 -9.20 -14.85
N MET A 188 -5.19 -8.07 -14.17
CA MET A 188 -3.85 -7.59 -13.80
C MET A 188 -3.09 -8.58 -12.91
N VAL A 189 -3.79 -9.36 -12.09
CA VAL A 189 -3.17 -10.36 -11.19
C VAL A 189 -2.52 -11.49 -11.99
N SER A 190 -3.11 -11.85 -13.13
CA SER A 190 -2.63 -12.92 -14.00
C SER A 190 -1.66 -12.45 -15.09
N ASN A 191 -1.45 -11.14 -15.27
CA ASN A 191 -0.57 -10.63 -16.31
C ASN A 191 0.85 -10.31 -15.76
N PRO A 192 1.87 -11.11 -16.13
CA PRO A 192 3.22 -10.95 -15.59
C PRO A 192 3.90 -9.65 -16.03
N LYS A 193 3.56 -9.09 -17.20
CA LYS A 193 4.15 -7.83 -17.67
C LYS A 193 3.66 -6.64 -16.84
N VAL A 194 2.36 -6.58 -16.57
CA VAL A 194 1.75 -5.53 -15.74
C VAL A 194 2.27 -5.64 -14.30
N LYS A 195 2.35 -6.86 -13.76
CA LYS A 195 2.93 -7.12 -12.44
C LYS A 195 4.36 -6.59 -12.35
N ASN A 196 5.24 -6.95 -13.28
CA ASN A 196 6.63 -6.50 -13.29
C ASN A 196 6.76 -4.97 -13.38
N MET A 197 5.92 -4.32 -14.21
CA MET A 197 5.92 -2.85 -14.33
C MET A 197 5.53 -2.17 -13.02
N LEU A 198 4.46 -2.66 -12.38
CA LEU A 198 3.99 -2.15 -11.09
C LEU A 198 5.02 -2.41 -9.99
N ASP A 199 5.65 -3.58 -9.97
CA ASP A 199 6.70 -3.94 -9.01
C ASP A 199 7.92 -3.00 -9.13
N TYR A 200 8.30 -2.63 -10.36
CA TYR A 200 9.38 -1.67 -10.59
C TYR A 200 9.05 -0.26 -10.10
N SER A 201 7.84 0.24 -10.41
CA SER A 201 7.35 1.55 -9.94
C SER A 201 7.36 1.63 -8.40
N VAL A 202 6.95 0.55 -7.75
CA VAL A 202 6.91 0.44 -6.28
C VAL A 202 8.31 0.39 -5.69
N LYS A 203 9.22 -0.39 -6.27
CA LYS A 203 10.62 -0.43 -5.83
C LYS A 203 11.23 0.97 -5.86
N ASN A 204 11.05 1.70 -6.95
CA ASN A 204 11.55 3.08 -7.05
C ASN A 204 10.89 4.01 -6.02
N HIS A 205 9.59 3.85 -5.77
CA HIS A 205 8.91 4.64 -4.74
C HIS A 205 9.43 4.33 -3.33
N ILE A 206 9.53 3.06 -2.95
CA ILE A 206 10.05 2.63 -1.65
C ILE A 206 11.50 3.09 -1.46
N LEU A 207 12.32 3.04 -2.52
CA LEU A 207 13.68 3.56 -2.49
C LEU A 207 13.70 5.07 -2.24
N LYS A 208 12.83 5.86 -2.89
CA LYS A 208 12.68 7.29 -2.62
C LYS A 208 12.23 7.59 -1.18
N LEU A 209 11.39 6.73 -0.60
CA LEU A 209 11.00 6.84 0.82
C LEU A 209 12.17 6.50 1.78
N ARG A 210 13.11 5.66 1.35
CA ARG A 210 14.30 5.28 2.13
C ARG A 210 15.41 6.32 2.02
N ASP A 211 15.65 6.84 0.81
CA ASP A 211 16.64 7.86 0.51
C ASP A 211 16.12 8.82 -0.58
N PRO A 212 15.74 10.05 -0.21
CA PRO A 212 15.25 11.06 -1.15
C PRO A 212 16.29 11.52 -2.19
N THR A 213 17.58 11.24 -1.97
CA THR A 213 18.67 11.60 -2.88
C THR A 213 18.97 10.52 -3.92
N CYS A 214 18.32 9.36 -3.81
CA CYS A 214 18.50 8.24 -4.71
C CYS A 214 17.65 8.42 -5.98
N TYR A 215 18.25 9.02 -7.02
CA TYR A 215 17.68 9.10 -8.37
C TYR A 215 18.34 8.03 -9.25
N TYR A 216 17.69 6.88 -9.45
CA TYR A 216 18.05 6.01 -10.56
C TYR A 216 17.24 6.39 -11.79
N LEU A 217 17.88 6.30 -12.96
CA LEU A 217 17.38 6.57 -14.31
C LEU A 217 15.86 6.49 -14.39
N ASP A 218 15.21 7.65 -14.55
CA ASP A 218 13.84 7.74 -15.03
C ASP A 218 13.80 7.06 -16.40
N TYR A 219 13.52 5.75 -16.43
CA TYR A 219 12.87 5.21 -17.61
C TYR A 219 11.56 6.01 -17.72
N PRO A 220 11.29 6.64 -18.87
CA PRO A 220 10.06 7.40 -19.03
C PRO A 220 8.92 6.51 -18.57
N MET A 221 7.97 7.06 -17.80
CA MET A 221 6.68 6.44 -17.54
C MET A 221 6.09 6.02 -18.90
N ALA A 222 6.44 4.83 -19.37
CA ALA A 222 6.01 4.26 -20.64
C ALA A 222 4.60 3.69 -20.46
N ILE A 223 3.74 4.45 -19.78
CA ILE A 223 2.30 4.31 -19.85
C ILE A 223 1.86 4.69 -21.27
N SER A 224 2.56 5.63 -21.91
CA SER A 224 2.26 6.07 -23.27
C SER A 224 2.63 5.08 -24.37
N HIS A 225 3.47 4.07 -24.11
CA HIS A 225 3.98 3.16 -25.15
C HIS A 225 3.43 1.72 -25.05
N VAL A 226 2.59 1.39 -24.06
CA VAL A 226 1.95 0.07 -23.97
C VAL A 226 0.56 0.04 -24.60
N TYR A 227 0.06 1.16 -25.13
CA TYR A 227 -1.12 1.18 -26.00
C TYR A 227 -0.82 1.84 -27.35
N PHE A 228 -1.51 1.34 -28.37
CA PHE A 228 -1.41 1.64 -29.81
C PHE A 228 -0.42 0.81 -30.64
N HIS A 229 -0.58 -0.52 -30.65
CA HIS A 229 -0.71 -1.23 -31.93
C HIS A 229 -1.60 -2.47 -31.76
N ASN A 230 -2.88 -2.33 -32.13
CA ASN A 230 -3.64 -3.40 -32.78
C ASN A 230 -3.36 -3.29 -34.29
N PRO A 231 -3.30 -4.41 -35.02
CA PRO A 231 -4.49 -5.20 -35.35
C PRO A 231 -4.59 -6.54 -34.63
#